data_AF-A0A2G4H0B9-F1
#
_entry.id   AF-A0A2G4H0B9-F1
#
_cell.length_a   1.000
_cell.length_b   1.000
_cell.length_c   1.000
_cell.angle_alpha   90.00
_cell.angle_beta   90.00
_cell.angle_gamma   90.00
#
_symmetry.space_group_name_H-M   'P 1'
#
loop_
_entity.id
_entity.type
_entity.pdbx_description
1 polymer ?
#
loop_
_entity_poly.entity_id
_entity_poly.type
_entity_poly.pdbx_seq_one_letter_code
_entity_poly.pdbx_strand_id
1 'polypeptide(L)'
;MRYQLIELNTGEVPGLGMLSPRDKPVIINVKGPSELRSSAVEHLRVKIDDVPFPIPASVTGAMIVALPDTFTTPPLPKAVPFPKATVPTTKKGP
;
A
#
# COMPACT_ATOMS: atom_id res chain seq x y z
N MET A 1 -6.98 -14.88 2.23
CA MET A 1 -5.57 -14.59 1.93
C MET A 1 -4.81 -14.41 3.23
N ARG A 2 -3.72 -15.14 3.45
CA ARG A 2 -2.93 -14.98 4.67
C ARG A 2 -1.98 -13.79 4.53
N TYR A 3 -1.84 -13.00 5.58
CA TYR A 3 -0.83 -11.95 5.65
C TYR A 3 -0.05 -12.05 6.97
N GLN A 4 1.19 -11.58 6.93
CA GLN A 4 2.06 -11.45 8.09
C GLN A 4 2.89 -10.18 7.95
N LEU A 5 2.96 -9.37 9.00
CA LEU A 5 3.77 -8.17 9.10
C LEU A 5 4.81 -8.39 10.20
N ILE A 6 6.08 -8.19 9.89
CA ILE A 6 7.23 -8.44 10.76
C ILE A 6 8.01 -7.14 10.91
N GLU A 7 8.27 -6.69 12.13
CA GLU A 7 9.19 -5.58 12.38
C GLU A 7 10.63 -6.08 12.27
N LEU A 8 11.46 -5.41 11.46
CA LEU A 8 12.75 -5.92 11.03
C LEU A 8 13.85 -5.80 12.08
N ASN A 9 13.78 -4.83 13.00
CA ASN A 9 14.80 -4.65 14.03
C ASN A 9 14.66 -5.66 15.18
N THR A 10 13.42 -6.05 15.49
CA THR A 10 13.05 -6.84 16.67
C THR A 10 12.54 -8.24 16.33
N GLY A 11 12.09 -8.46 15.10
CA GLY A 11 11.41 -9.69 14.70
C GLY A 11 9.98 -9.83 15.23
N GLU A 12 9.45 -8.79 15.89
CA GLU A 12 8.07 -8.79 16.38
C GLU A 12 7.09 -8.91 15.21
N VAL A 13 5.96 -9.59 15.43
CA VAL A 13 4.93 -9.79 14.39
C VAL A 13 3.67 -8.99 14.76
N PRO A 14 3.65 -7.66 14.54
CA PRO A 14 2.53 -6.80 14.93
C PRO A 14 1.24 -7.07 14.13
N GLY A 15 1.33 -7.82 13.03
CA GLY A 15 0.16 -8.19 12.23
C GLY A 15 0.24 -9.62 11.70
N LEU A 16 -0.78 -10.42 11.97
CA LEU A 16 -0.92 -11.76 11.43
C LEU A 16 -2.41 -12.08 11.28
N GLY A 17 -2.81 -12.58 10.12
CA GLY A 17 -4.20 -12.99 9.96
C GLY A 17 -4.59 -13.46 8.58
N MET A 18 -5.91 -13.60 8.42
CA MET A 18 -6.57 -13.94 7.17
C MET A 18 -7.44 -12.77 6.74
N LEU A 19 -7.31 -12.37 5.48
CA LEU A 19 -8.14 -11.37 4.81
C LEU A 19 -9.07 -12.04 3.80
N SER A 20 -10.31 -11.60 3.81
CA SER A 20 -11.35 -11.93 2.84
C SER A 20 -11.77 -10.67 2.08
N PRO A 21 -12.30 -10.78 0.85
CA PRO A 21 -12.63 -9.61 0.02
C PRO A 21 -13.63 -8.61 0.64
N ARG A 22 -14.39 -9.03 1.65
CA ARG A 22 -15.40 -8.22 2.34
C ARG A 22 -14.98 -7.78 3.74
N ASP A 23 -13.77 -8.16 4.17
CA ASP A 23 -13.29 -7.76 5.49
C ASP A 23 -13.02 -6.27 5.51
N LYS A 24 -13.19 -5.68 6.70
CA LYS A 24 -12.79 -4.28 6.92
C LYS A 24 -11.26 -4.17 6.75
N PRO A 25 -10.75 -3.02 6.26
CA PRO A 25 -9.32 -2.78 6.21
C PRO A 25 -8.68 -2.98 7.60
N VAL A 26 -7.55 -3.67 7.63
CA VAL A 26 -6.76 -3.85 8.85
C VAL A 26 -5.76 -2.70 8.95
N ILE A 27 -5.72 -2.03 10.09
CA ILE A 27 -4.76 -0.96 10.40
C ILE A 27 -3.75 -1.53 11.39
N ILE A 28 -2.47 -1.43 11.05
CA ILE A 28 -1.36 -1.93 11.88
C ILE A 28 -0.37 -0.80 12.07
N ASN A 29 -0.08 -0.49 13.33
CA ASN A 29 0.95 0.46 13.69
C ASN A 29 2.28 -0.27 13.84
N VAL A 30 3.32 0.25 13.20
CA VAL A 30 4.68 -0.28 13.29
C VAL A 30 5.60 0.79 13.85
N LYS A 31 6.61 0.35 14.62
CA LYS A 31 7.58 1.25 15.26
C LYS A 31 8.82 1.53 14.40
N GLY A 32 9.04 0.72 13.36
CA GLY A 32 10.25 0.75 12.55
C GLY A 32 10.07 0.01 11.22
N PRO A 33 11.19 -0.19 10.48
CA PRO A 33 11.18 -0.91 9.20
C PRO A 33 10.48 -2.24 9.35
N SER A 34 9.60 -2.56 8.40
CA SER A 34 8.73 -3.73 8.51
C SER A 34 8.61 -4.48 7.20
N GLU A 35 8.46 -5.79 7.26
CA GLU A 35 8.26 -6.67 6.13
C GLU A 35 6.83 -7.21 6.13
N LEU A 36 6.08 -6.96 5.06
CA LEU A 36 4.79 -7.59 4.78
C LEU A 36 5.00 -8.81 3.87
N ARG A 37 4.57 -9.98 4.35
CA ARG A 37 4.51 -11.26 3.62
C ARG A 37 3.07 -11.65 3.36
N SER A 38 2.78 -12.10 2.15
CA SER A 38 1.49 -12.70 1.79
C SER A 38 1.67 -13.75 0.70
N SER A 39 0.69 -14.65 0.57
CA SER A 39 0.61 -15.70 -0.45
C SER A 39 -0.17 -15.29 -1.71
N ALA A 40 -0.71 -14.07 -1.74
CA ALA A 40 -1.43 -13.49 -2.87
C ALA A 40 -1.32 -11.96 -2.79
N VAL A 41 -0.08 -11.46 -2.78
CA VAL A 41 0.24 -10.04 -2.53
C VAL A 41 -0.36 -9.11 -3.59
N GLU A 42 -0.50 -9.57 -4.82
CA GLU A 42 -1.09 -8.88 -5.96
C GLU A 42 -2.56 -8.50 -5.77
N HIS A 43 -3.24 -9.19 -4.84
CA HIS A 43 -4.63 -8.92 -4.48
C HIS A 43 -4.76 -8.01 -3.26
N LEU A 44 -3.65 -7.59 -2.64
CA LEU A 44 -3.66 -6.69 -1.50
C LEU A 44 -3.67 -5.23 -1.96
N ARG A 45 -4.37 -4.40 -1.19
CA ARG A 45 -4.24 -2.94 -1.27
C ARG A 45 -3.57 -2.45 0.00
N VAL A 46 -2.33 -2.00 -0.14
CA VAL A 46 -1.53 -1.49 0.99
C VAL A 46 -1.51 0.03 0.93
N LYS A 47 -1.66 0.66 2.09
CA LYS A 47 -1.45 2.09 2.28
C LYS A 47 -0.48 2.29 3.43
N ILE A 48 0.40 3.27 3.29
CA ILE A 48 1.31 3.73 4.35
C ILE A 48 1.02 5.22 4.52
N ASP A 49 0.65 5.64 5.73
CA ASP A 49 0.30 7.04 6.01
C ASP A 49 -0.73 7.61 5.02
N ASP A 50 -1.76 6.82 4.71
CA ASP A 50 -2.80 7.08 3.70
C ASP A 50 -2.32 7.15 2.23
N VAL A 51 -1.03 7.01 1.96
CA VAL A 51 -0.46 6.95 0.62
C VAL A 51 -0.51 5.51 0.09
N PRO A 52 -1.10 5.26 -1.09
CA PRO A 52 -1.08 3.93 -1.70
C PRO A 52 0.34 3.43 -1.93
N PHE A 53 0.65 2.23 -1.46
CA PHE A 53 1.92 1.57 -1.74
C PHE A 53 1.77 0.74 -3.03
N PRO A 54 2.61 0.98 -4.06
CA PRO A 54 2.50 0.26 -5.32
C PRO A 54 2.98 -1.19 -5.16
N ILE A 55 2.12 -2.14 -5.47
CA ILE A 55 2.47 -3.56 -5.60
C ILE A 55 2.66 -3.82 -7.11
N PRO A 56 3.87 -4.19 -7.57
CA PRO A 56 4.08 -4.47 -8.98
C PRO A 56 3.18 -5.60 -9.47
N ALA A 57 2.47 -5.40 -10.58
CA ALA A 57 1.58 -6.40 -11.15
C ALA A 57 2.30 -7.66 -11.67
N SER A 58 3.62 -7.59 -11.82
CA SER A 58 4.48 -8.71 -12.21
C SER A 58 4.75 -9.71 -11.07
N VAL A 59 4.32 -9.39 -9.86
CA VAL A 59 4.50 -10.23 -8.68
C VAL A 59 3.25 -11.07 -8.48
N THR A 60 3.41 -12.37 -8.24
CA THR A 60 2.30 -13.28 -7.98
C THR A 60 2.65 -14.22 -6.84
N GLY A 61 1.71 -14.45 -5.94
CA GLY A 61 1.91 -15.34 -4.81
C GLY A 61 2.68 -14.65 -3.68
N ALA A 62 4.01 -14.72 -3.70
CA ALA A 62 4.84 -14.26 -2.58
C ALA A 62 5.73 -13.07 -2.96
N MET A 63 5.71 -12.03 -2.13
CA MET A 63 6.71 -10.96 -2.15
C MET A 63 6.94 -10.43 -0.76
N ILE A 64 8.20 -10.09 -0.53
CA ILE A 64 8.67 -9.29 0.59
C ILE A 64 8.32 -7.85 0.27
N VAL A 65 7.29 -7.31 0.93
CA VAL A 65 6.99 -5.88 0.87
C VAL A 65 7.69 -5.22 2.05
N ALA A 66 8.90 -4.72 1.82
CA ALA A 66 9.58 -3.88 2.79
C ALA A 66 8.88 -2.52 2.84
N LEU A 67 8.25 -2.21 3.97
CA LEU A 67 7.72 -0.90 4.24
C LEU A 67 8.90 0.08 4.43
N PRO A 68 8.83 1.28 3.81
CA PRO A 68 9.83 2.32 3.99
C PRO A 68 9.93 2.68 5.49
N ASP A 69 11.17 2.88 5.94
CA ASP A 69 11.47 3.26 7.30
C ASP A 69 11.00 4.68 7.57
N THR A 70 10.13 4.86 8.58
CA THR A 70 9.60 6.18 8.97
C THR A 70 10.66 7.09 9.59
N PHE A 71 11.83 6.56 9.97
CA PHE A 71 12.94 7.33 10.52
C PHE A 71 13.81 7.99 9.44
N THR A 72 13.87 7.39 8.24
CA THR A 72 14.72 7.85 7.13
C THR A 72 13.95 8.31 5.91
N THR A 73 12.66 7.99 5.81
CA THR A 73 11.82 8.40 4.69
C THR A 73 11.06 9.67 5.06
N PRO A 74 11.39 10.84 4.48
CA PRO A 74 10.58 12.03 4.70
C PRO A 74 9.14 11.75 4.26
N PRO A 75 8.13 12.30 4.97
CA PRO A 75 6.73 12.06 4.62
C PRO A 75 6.52 12.38 3.15
N LEU A 76 5.98 11.43 2.39
CA LEU A 76 5.66 11.68 0.99
C LEU A 76 4.73 12.91 0.95
N PRO A 77 5.08 13.94 0.14
CA PRO A 77 4.21 15.09 -0.01
C PRO A 77 2.81 14.60 -0.37
N LYS A 78 1.81 14.98 0.43
CA LYS A 78 0.41 14.65 0.14
C LYS A 78 0.14 15.08 -1.30
N ALA A 79 -0.17 14.12 -2.17
CA ALA A 79 -0.51 14.41 -3.54
C ALA A 79 -1.76 15.31 -3.52
N VAL A 80 -1.56 16.59 -3.79
CA VAL A 80 -2.66 17.53 -4.06
C VAL A 80 -3.39 17.04 -5.31
N PRO A 81 -4.73 17.06 -5.35
CA PRO A 81 -5.46 16.65 -6.54
C PRO A 81 -4.99 17.52 -7.71
N PHE A 82 -4.40 16.90 -8.73
CA PHE A 82 -4.16 17.58 -10.00
C PHE A 82 -5.52 18.06 -10.54
N PRO A 83 -5.67 19.34 -10.94
CA PRO A 83 -6.89 19.80 -11.56
C PRO A 83 -7.14 18.98 -12.83
N LYS A 84 -8.33 18.37 -12.94
CA LYS A 84 -8.78 17.64 -14.12
C LYS A 84 -8.57 18.53 -15.35
N ALA A 85 -7.79 18.04 -16.31
CA ALA A 85 -7.70 18.64 -17.63
C ALA A 85 -9.12 18.73 -18.23
N THR A 86 -9.57 19.95 -18.48
CA THR A 86 -10.78 20.22 -19.25
C THR A 86 -10.56 19.75 -20.68
N VAL A 87 -11.26 18.67 -21.04
CA VAL A 87 -11.40 18.25 -22.44
C VAL A 87 -12.08 19.38 -23.22
N PRO A 88 -11.51 19.88 -24.34
CA PRO A 88 -12.16 20.91 -25.14
C PRO A 88 -13.37 20.30 -25.84
N THR A 89 -14.55 20.87 -25.60
CA THR A 89 -15.75 20.56 -26.37
C THR A 89 -15.63 21.21 -27.76
N THR A 90 -15.50 20.38 -28.78
CA THR A 90 -15.62 20.82 -30.18
C THR A 90 -17.06 21.21 -30.47
N LYS A 91 -17.37 22.51 -30.38
CA LYS A 91 -18.55 23.09 -31.02
C LYS A 91 -18.38 23.00 -32.54
N LYS A 92 -19.17 22.13 -33.16
CA LYS A 92 -19.42 22.14 -34.60
C LYS A 92 -20.52 23.18 -34.88
N GLY A 93 -20.26 24.10 -35.79
CA GLY A 93 -21.25 24.96 -36.44
C GLY A 93 -20.65 25.45 -37.77
N PRO A 94 -21.34 26.31 -38.51
CA PRO A 94 -22.78 26.48 -38.69
C PRO A 94 -23.34 25.63 -39.85
#